data_AF-A0AAV6AB11-F1
#
_entry.id   AF-A0AAV6AB11-F1
#
_cell.length_a   1.000
_cell.length_b   1.000
_cell.length_c   1.000
_cell.angle_alpha   90.00
_cell.angle_beta   90.00
_cell.angle_gamma   90.00
#
_symmetry.space_group_name_H-M   'P 1'
#
loop_
_entity.id
_entity.type
_entity.pdbx_description
1 polymer ?
#
loop_
_entity_poly.entity_id
_entity_poly.type
_entity_poly.pdbx_seq_one_letter_code
_entity_poly.pdbx_strand_id
1 'polypeptide(L)'
;AAQYSQLVVVYVETPTRLKRYEPSSQWPELDRQASQRQAQRQQLLLRHTLVKEYMSALGQLAADGLPIYDNELDELGEALEDAKFADEGEATAFAAVSKLLVTAATDRWRRDKLESLIEQSNAPFQVVVGAMAKTVEQGFTGDAAIERIALDKYYTTLQQEGKDPAGLAALAEWRAFRTNELVTHDQAIRNYVVVLKTIGQGHQKLYETRAQLSKAEVEADIQRYANRLKEAFNAVKGL
;
A
#
# COMPACT_ATOMS: atom_id res chain seq x y z
N ALA A 1 13.71 1.80 5.67
CA ALA A 1 12.68 1.95 4.62
C ALA A 1 11.31 1.96 5.28
N ALA A 2 10.30 2.63 4.70
CA ALA A 2 8.95 2.66 5.26
C ALA A 2 8.27 1.29 5.09
N GLN A 3 7.57 0.77 6.09
CA GLN A 3 7.07 -0.61 6.09
C GLN A 3 6.00 -0.96 5.02
N TYR A 4 5.37 0.00 4.33
CA TYR A 4 4.63 -0.34 3.10
C TYR A 4 5.57 -0.95 2.04
N SER A 5 6.85 -0.54 2.00
CA SER A 5 7.85 -1.19 1.17
C SER A 5 8.13 -2.62 1.66
N GLN A 6 8.03 -2.87 2.97
CA GLN A 6 8.13 -4.20 3.53
C GLN A 6 6.94 -5.07 3.14
N LEU A 7 5.70 -4.56 3.15
CA LEU A 7 4.53 -5.29 2.65
C LEU A 7 4.67 -5.66 1.17
N VAL A 8 5.15 -4.74 0.34
CA VAL A 8 5.44 -5.03 -1.09
C VAL A 8 6.54 -6.07 -1.23
N VAL A 9 7.62 -5.98 -0.45
CA VAL A 9 8.71 -6.98 -0.45
C VAL A 9 8.17 -8.36 -0.05
N VAL A 10 7.40 -8.45 1.04
CA VAL A 10 6.78 -9.70 1.50
C VAL A 10 5.87 -10.29 0.43
N TYR A 11 5.04 -9.47 -0.22
CA TYR A 11 4.19 -9.91 -1.33
C TYR A 11 5.00 -10.47 -2.50
N VAL A 12 6.07 -9.77 -2.91
CA VAL A 12 6.95 -10.20 -4.01
C VAL A 12 7.68 -11.49 -3.66
N GLU A 13 8.11 -11.66 -2.40
CA GLU A 13 8.87 -12.83 -1.94
C GLU A 13 7.99 -14.02 -1.56
N THR A 14 6.67 -13.86 -1.45
CA THR A 14 5.75 -14.93 -1.05
C THR A 14 5.90 -16.20 -1.91
N PRO A 15 5.96 -16.15 -3.24
CA PRO A 15 6.10 -17.37 -4.05
C PRO A 15 7.41 -18.11 -3.76
N THR A 16 8.50 -17.37 -3.52
CA THR A 16 9.79 -17.95 -3.13
C THR A 16 9.72 -18.61 -1.75
N ARG A 17 9.03 -18.00 -0.79
CA ARG A 17 8.80 -18.57 0.55
C ARG A 17 7.94 -19.83 0.51
N LEU A 18 6.90 -19.85 -0.33
CA LEU A 18 6.01 -21.00 -0.51
C LEU A 18 6.76 -22.25 -0.98
N LYS A 19 7.87 -22.12 -1.72
CA LYS A 19 8.71 -23.27 -2.11
C LYS A 19 9.25 -24.09 -0.94
N ARG A 20 9.33 -23.50 0.26
CA ARG A 20 9.70 -24.24 1.49
C ARG A 20 8.64 -25.26 1.90
N TYR A 21 7.38 -24.98 1.60
CA TYR A 21 6.22 -25.75 2.06
C TYR A 21 5.58 -26.58 0.94
N GLU A 22 5.80 -26.18 -0.32
CA GLU A 22 5.24 -26.82 -1.51
C GLU A 22 6.22 -27.80 -2.18
N PRO A 23 5.72 -28.88 -2.81
CA PRO A 23 6.56 -29.85 -3.51
C PRO A 23 7.22 -29.22 -4.73
N SER A 24 8.35 -29.81 -5.16
CA SER A 24 9.13 -29.32 -6.31
C SER A 24 8.34 -29.25 -7.62
N SER A 25 7.28 -30.04 -7.77
CA SER A 25 6.36 -29.97 -8.90
C SER A 25 5.64 -28.62 -9.05
N GLN A 26 5.48 -27.86 -7.96
CA GLN A 26 4.85 -26.53 -7.96
C GLN A 26 5.85 -25.40 -8.20
N TRP A 27 7.17 -25.67 -8.13
CA TRP A 27 8.19 -24.63 -8.20
C TRP A 27 8.19 -23.82 -9.51
N PRO A 28 7.97 -24.40 -10.71
CA PRO A 28 7.93 -23.62 -11.95
C PRO A 28 6.84 -22.54 -11.94
N GLU A 29 5.69 -22.84 -11.36
CA GLU A 29 4.58 -21.89 -11.22
C GLU A 29 4.92 -20.80 -10.20
N LEU A 30 5.51 -21.17 -9.06
CA LEU A 30 5.97 -20.21 -8.05
C LEU A 30 7.08 -19.28 -8.59
N ASP A 31 7.99 -19.79 -9.43
CA ASP A 31 9.02 -18.97 -10.11
C ASP A 31 8.42 -17.98 -11.10
N ARG A 32 7.40 -18.43 -11.85
CA ARG A 32 6.65 -17.56 -12.76
C ARG A 32 5.97 -16.43 -11.98
N GLN A 33 5.32 -16.75 -10.86
CA GLN A 33 4.69 -15.75 -10.00
C GLN A 33 5.71 -14.79 -9.39
N ALA A 34 6.85 -15.28 -8.88
CA ALA A 34 7.92 -14.45 -8.33
C ALA A 34 8.43 -13.44 -9.38
N SER A 35 8.68 -13.91 -10.60
CA SER A 35 9.14 -13.06 -11.71
C SER A 35 8.11 -11.98 -12.08
N GLN A 36 6.82 -12.36 -12.14
CA GLN A 36 5.74 -11.41 -12.43
C GLN A 36 5.62 -10.33 -11.35
N ARG A 37 5.67 -10.72 -10.08
CA ARG A 37 5.58 -9.78 -8.95
C ARG A 37 6.80 -8.88 -8.85
N GLN A 38 7.99 -9.42 -9.13
CA GLN A 38 9.21 -8.63 -9.19
C GLN A 38 9.11 -7.55 -10.27
N ALA A 39 8.54 -7.86 -11.44
CA ALA A 39 8.28 -6.87 -12.49
C ALA A 39 7.23 -5.80 -12.07
N GLN A 40 6.30 -6.15 -11.18
CA GLN A 40 5.28 -5.22 -10.64
C GLN A 40 5.77 -4.40 -9.44
N ARG A 41 6.89 -4.78 -8.81
CA ARG A 41 7.37 -4.21 -7.56
C ARG A 41 7.45 -2.68 -7.59
N GLN A 42 8.07 -2.14 -8.62
CA GLN A 42 8.25 -0.69 -8.76
C GLN A 42 6.89 0.01 -8.86
N GLN A 43 5.97 -0.50 -9.66
CA GLN A 43 4.64 0.08 -9.80
C GLN A 43 3.84 0.05 -8.50
N LEU A 44 3.98 -1.01 -7.69
CA LEU A 44 3.37 -1.05 -6.36
C LEU A 44 3.92 0.08 -5.51
N LEU A 45 5.25 0.19 -5.40
CA LEU A 45 5.93 1.25 -4.65
C LEU A 45 5.52 2.65 -5.10
N LEU A 46 5.43 2.89 -6.41
CA LEU A 46 5.03 4.20 -6.96
C LEU A 46 3.63 4.63 -6.52
N ARG A 47 2.66 3.70 -6.47
CA ARG A 47 1.32 4.01 -5.95
C ARG A 47 1.36 4.48 -4.50
N HIS A 48 2.20 3.85 -3.66
CA HIS A 48 2.39 4.28 -2.28
C HIS A 48 3.04 5.66 -2.19
N THR A 49 4.08 5.91 -3.00
CA THR A 49 4.74 7.21 -3.06
C THR A 49 3.75 8.29 -3.48
N LEU A 50 2.95 8.06 -4.52
CA LEU A 50 1.93 9.01 -4.97
C LEU A 50 0.96 9.38 -3.85
N VAL A 51 0.40 8.39 -3.15
CA VAL A 51 -0.53 8.64 -2.03
C VAL A 51 0.17 9.40 -0.89
N LYS A 52 1.41 9.04 -0.56
CA LYS A 52 2.22 9.71 0.47
C LYS A 52 2.45 11.19 0.11
N GLU A 53 2.93 11.47 -1.10
CA GLU A 53 3.19 12.83 -1.56
C GLU A 53 1.91 13.65 -1.64
N TYR A 54 0.83 13.06 -2.15
CA TYR A 54 -0.45 13.72 -2.23
C TYR A 54 -0.99 14.12 -0.85
N MET A 55 -0.92 13.22 0.13
CA MET A 55 -1.33 13.50 1.51
C MET A 55 -0.42 14.53 2.19
N SER A 56 0.89 14.49 1.93
CA SER A 56 1.85 15.46 2.43
C SER A 56 1.55 16.86 1.90
N ALA A 57 1.32 16.98 0.59
CA ALA A 57 0.97 18.23 -0.07
C ALA A 57 -0.33 18.80 0.50
N LEU A 58 -1.39 18.00 0.62
CA LEU A 58 -2.65 18.44 1.26
C LEU A 58 -2.42 18.95 2.69
N GLY A 59 -1.60 18.26 3.48
CA GLY A 59 -1.30 18.67 4.85
C GLY A 59 -0.50 19.98 4.95
N GLN A 60 0.48 20.18 4.06
CA GLN A 60 1.27 21.40 4.00
C GLN A 60 0.41 22.60 3.59
N LEU A 61 -0.42 22.42 2.57
CA LEU A 61 -1.33 23.45 2.07
C LEU A 61 -2.41 23.83 3.08
N ALA A 62 -2.88 22.86 3.87
CA ALA A 62 -3.84 23.10 4.94
C ALA A 62 -3.24 23.86 6.13
N ALA A 63 -1.91 23.91 6.27
CA ALA A 63 -1.23 24.57 7.38
C ALA A 63 -0.63 25.92 6.99
N ASP A 64 -1.07 26.52 5.88
CA ASP A 64 -0.46 27.68 5.22
C ASP A 64 1.06 27.53 4.97
N GLY A 65 1.55 26.30 4.92
CA GLY A 65 2.93 25.95 4.60
C GLY A 65 3.14 25.86 3.10
N LEU A 66 4.29 26.34 2.62
CA LEU A 66 4.72 26.01 1.26
C LEU A 66 4.98 24.51 1.18
N PRO A 67 4.50 23.83 0.11
CA PRO A 67 4.87 22.45 -0.08
C PRO A 67 6.39 22.33 -0.22
N ILE A 68 7.01 21.47 0.56
CA ILE A 68 8.44 21.18 0.40
C ILE A 68 8.53 20.23 -0.79
N TYR A 69 9.01 20.74 -1.92
CA TYR A 69 9.41 19.91 -3.06
C TYR A 69 10.60 19.06 -2.62
N ASP A 70 10.42 17.75 -2.58
CA ASP A 70 11.50 16.80 -2.35
C ASP A 70 11.79 16.04 -3.66
N ASN A 71 12.99 15.49 -3.79
CA ASN A 71 13.46 14.79 -5.01
C ASN A 71 12.55 13.61 -5.44
N GLU A 72 11.69 13.13 -4.54
CA GLU A 72 10.74 12.03 -4.74
C GLU A 72 9.61 12.39 -5.76
N LEU A 73 9.36 13.67 -6.02
CA LEU A 73 8.40 14.13 -7.04
C LEU A 73 8.96 14.06 -8.47
N ASP A 74 10.26 14.32 -8.64
CA ASP A 74 10.93 14.14 -9.94
C ASP A 74 10.98 12.66 -10.32
N GLU A 75 11.27 11.79 -9.34
CA GLU A 75 11.20 10.33 -9.52
C GLU A 75 9.78 9.84 -9.88
N LEU A 76 8.73 10.50 -9.38
CA LEU A 76 7.33 10.21 -9.72
C LEU A 76 7.00 10.56 -11.17
N GLY A 77 7.60 11.64 -11.70
CA GLY A 77 7.44 12.08 -13.09
C GLY A 77 8.14 11.15 -14.07
N GLU A 78 9.41 10.82 -13.82
CA GLU A 78 10.18 9.88 -14.64
C GLU A 78 9.57 8.47 -14.61
N ALA A 79 9.17 8.00 -13.43
CA ALA A 79 8.58 6.69 -13.30
C ALA A 79 7.21 6.55 -13.99
N LEU A 80 6.54 7.66 -14.31
CA LEU A 80 5.27 7.68 -15.05
C LEU A 80 5.48 7.35 -16.53
N GLU A 81 6.60 7.76 -17.11
CA GLU A 81 6.97 7.45 -18.49
C GLU A 81 7.33 5.96 -18.66
N ASP A 82 7.91 5.35 -17.62
CA ASP A 82 8.35 3.96 -17.63
C ASP A 82 7.34 2.95 -17.06
N ALA A 83 6.32 3.40 -16.31
CA ALA A 83 5.40 2.51 -15.62
C ALA A 83 4.40 1.82 -16.56
N LYS A 84 4.61 0.53 -16.80
CA LYS A 84 3.65 -0.37 -17.48
C LYS A 84 2.47 -0.78 -16.60
N PHE A 85 1.64 0.16 -16.17
CA PHE A 85 0.43 -0.15 -15.41
C PHE A 85 -0.41 -1.20 -16.14
N ALA A 86 -0.93 -2.18 -15.39
CA ALA A 86 -1.73 -3.28 -15.96
C ALA A 86 -3.15 -2.82 -16.36
N ASP A 87 -3.64 -1.73 -15.77
CA ASP A 87 -4.95 -1.15 -16.01
C ASP A 87 -4.81 0.28 -16.53
N GLU A 88 -5.37 0.55 -17.71
CA GLU A 88 -5.27 1.85 -18.39
C GLU A 88 -6.02 2.96 -17.63
N GLY A 89 -7.11 2.60 -16.93
CA GLY A 89 -7.85 3.52 -16.09
C GLY A 89 -7.04 3.96 -14.87
N GLU A 90 -6.36 3.03 -14.21
CA GLU A 90 -5.43 3.31 -13.12
C GLU A 90 -4.24 4.14 -13.59
N ALA A 91 -3.64 3.82 -14.75
CA ALA A 91 -2.53 4.57 -15.33
C ALA A 91 -2.91 6.04 -15.56
N THR A 92 -4.08 6.26 -16.15
CA THR A 92 -4.63 7.60 -16.43
C THR A 92 -4.90 8.35 -15.13
N ALA A 93 -5.47 7.67 -14.13
CA ALA A 93 -5.75 8.26 -12.82
C ALA A 93 -4.45 8.64 -12.08
N PHE A 94 -3.45 7.75 -12.11
CA PHE A 94 -2.13 8.00 -11.53
C PHE A 94 -1.49 9.23 -12.18
N ALA A 95 -1.46 9.30 -13.52
CA ALA A 95 -0.96 10.45 -14.27
C ALA A 95 -1.66 11.76 -13.88
N ALA A 96 -2.99 11.72 -13.74
CA ALA A 96 -3.79 12.89 -13.37
C ALA A 96 -3.43 13.41 -11.97
N VAL A 97 -3.31 12.53 -10.97
CA VAL A 97 -2.93 12.95 -9.60
C VAL A 97 -1.49 13.46 -9.56
N SER A 98 -0.55 12.79 -10.21
CA SER A 98 0.86 13.24 -10.26
C SER A 98 0.99 14.61 -10.90
N LYS A 99 0.30 14.88 -12.01
CA LYS A 99 0.32 16.19 -12.67
C LYS A 99 -0.24 17.29 -11.77
N LEU A 100 -1.31 16.99 -11.03
CA LEU A 100 -1.90 17.93 -10.07
C LEU A 100 -0.93 18.23 -8.92
N LEU A 101 -0.18 17.23 -8.45
CA LEU A 101 0.86 17.41 -7.43
C LEU A 101 2.00 18.31 -7.89
N VAL A 102 2.54 18.06 -9.09
CA VAL A 102 3.61 18.91 -9.65
C VAL A 102 3.11 20.36 -9.77
N THR A 103 1.90 20.55 -10.29
CA THR A 103 1.28 21.89 -10.41
C THR A 103 1.10 22.55 -9.04
N ALA A 104 0.66 21.78 -8.03
CA ALA A 104 0.47 22.26 -6.67
C ALA A 104 1.78 22.70 -5.99
N ALA A 105 2.90 22.07 -6.34
CA ALA A 105 4.20 22.39 -5.78
C ALA A 105 4.90 23.57 -6.47
N THR A 106 4.64 23.79 -7.76
CA THR A 106 5.25 24.89 -8.53
C THR A 106 4.50 26.22 -8.39
N ASP A 107 3.19 26.18 -8.14
CA ASP A 107 2.37 27.38 -8.00
C ASP A 107 2.40 27.90 -6.56
N ARG A 108 2.57 29.22 -6.37
CA ARG A 108 2.43 29.88 -5.06
C ARG A 108 0.96 29.85 -4.64
N TRP A 109 0.56 28.77 -3.95
CA TRP A 109 -0.86 28.46 -3.75
C TRP A 109 -1.58 29.35 -2.73
N ARG A 110 -2.84 29.62 -3.04
CA ARG A 110 -3.84 30.33 -2.24
C ARG A 110 -5.02 29.38 -1.98
N ARG A 111 -5.81 29.61 -0.93
CA ARG A 111 -6.96 28.76 -0.52
C ARG A 111 -7.88 28.30 -1.67
N ASP A 112 -8.22 29.17 -2.62
CA ASP A 112 -9.08 28.85 -3.76
C ASP A 112 -8.52 27.71 -4.66
N LYS A 113 -7.21 27.46 -4.59
CA LYS A 113 -6.55 26.37 -5.31
C LYS A 113 -6.61 25.03 -4.59
N LEU A 114 -6.73 25.03 -3.26
CA LEU A 114 -6.93 23.80 -2.47
C LEU A 114 -8.29 23.18 -2.76
N GLU A 115 -9.35 24.00 -2.86
CA GLU A 115 -10.67 23.55 -3.30
C GLU A 115 -10.60 22.89 -4.67
N SER A 116 -9.96 23.58 -5.62
CA SER A 116 -9.82 23.10 -6.99
C SER A 116 -8.96 21.83 -7.08
N LEU A 117 -7.93 21.69 -6.25
CA LEU A 117 -7.14 20.46 -6.16
C LEU A 117 -8.01 19.30 -5.72
N ILE A 118 -8.69 19.43 -4.59
CA ILE A 118 -9.52 18.38 -4.02
C ILE A 118 -10.61 18.00 -5.04
N GLU A 119 -11.20 18.98 -5.72
CA GLU A 119 -12.19 18.77 -6.77
C GLU A 119 -11.64 17.94 -7.94
N GLN A 120 -10.53 18.40 -8.54
CA GLN A 120 -9.94 17.78 -9.73
C GLN A 120 -9.31 16.42 -9.44
N SER A 121 -8.77 16.25 -8.23
CA SER A 121 -8.08 15.02 -7.84
C SER A 121 -9.01 13.95 -7.30
N ASN A 122 -10.23 14.25 -6.84
CA ASN A 122 -11.06 13.23 -6.15
C ASN A 122 -11.30 11.98 -6.98
N ALA A 123 -11.87 12.10 -8.18
CA ALA A 123 -12.14 10.94 -9.02
C ALA A 123 -10.88 10.09 -9.33
N PRO A 124 -9.76 10.66 -9.83
CA PRO A 124 -8.57 9.87 -10.09
C PRO A 124 -7.90 9.35 -8.80
N PHE A 125 -7.94 10.10 -7.70
CA PHE A 125 -7.40 9.64 -6.42
C PHE A 125 -8.17 8.44 -5.86
N GLN A 126 -9.50 8.43 -5.97
CA GLN A 126 -10.32 7.26 -5.60
C GLN A 126 -9.98 6.03 -6.43
N VAL A 127 -9.70 6.20 -7.73
CA VAL A 127 -9.29 5.09 -8.60
C VAL A 127 -7.96 4.50 -8.12
N VAL A 128 -6.95 5.34 -7.86
CA VAL A 128 -5.62 4.88 -7.39
C VAL A 128 -5.74 4.17 -6.04
N VAL A 129 -6.36 4.81 -5.04
CA VAL A 129 -6.47 4.22 -3.69
C VAL A 129 -7.36 2.97 -3.69
N GLY A 130 -8.41 2.94 -4.51
CA GLY A 130 -9.26 1.77 -4.69
C GLY A 130 -8.51 0.59 -5.32
N ALA A 131 -7.71 0.83 -6.35
CA ALA A 131 -6.88 -0.19 -6.98
C ALA A 131 -5.80 -0.74 -6.03
N MET A 132 -5.18 0.13 -5.22
CA MET A 132 -4.28 -0.29 -4.15
C MET A 132 -5.00 -1.17 -3.12
N ALA A 133 -6.16 -0.73 -2.63
CA ALA A 133 -6.92 -1.47 -1.63
C ALA A 133 -7.31 -2.85 -2.16
N LYS A 134 -7.77 -2.93 -3.42
CA LYS A 134 -8.09 -4.18 -4.11
C LYS A 134 -6.87 -5.09 -4.25
N THR A 135 -5.71 -4.54 -4.62
CA THR A 135 -4.46 -5.31 -4.78
C THR A 135 -4.02 -5.95 -3.46
N VAL A 136 -4.11 -5.20 -2.35
CA VAL A 136 -3.76 -5.71 -1.02
C VAL A 136 -4.83 -6.71 -0.52
N GLU A 137 -6.10 -6.39 -0.69
CA GLU A 137 -7.21 -7.24 -0.22
C GLU A 137 -7.31 -8.56 -1.00
N GLN A 138 -7.08 -8.55 -2.31
CA GLN A 138 -7.19 -9.77 -3.14
C GLN A 138 -5.86 -10.50 -3.29
N GLY A 139 -4.76 -9.77 -3.54
CA GLY A 139 -3.44 -10.36 -3.71
C GLY A 139 -2.84 -10.77 -2.38
N PHE A 140 -2.56 -9.80 -1.51
CA PHE A 140 -1.74 -10.03 -0.31
C PHE A 140 -2.48 -10.89 0.70
N THR A 141 -3.78 -10.65 0.91
CA THR A 141 -4.59 -11.47 1.83
C THR A 141 -4.82 -12.88 1.29
N GLY A 142 -5.00 -13.01 -0.04
CA GLY A 142 -5.13 -14.31 -0.70
C GLY A 142 -3.87 -15.16 -0.52
N ASP A 143 -2.71 -14.54 -0.72
CA ASP A 143 -1.40 -15.15 -0.50
C ASP A 143 -1.17 -15.60 0.94
N ALA A 144 -1.50 -14.75 1.91
CA ALA A 144 -1.39 -15.11 3.32
C ALA A 144 -2.25 -16.33 3.67
N ALA A 145 -3.44 -16.46 3.05
CA ALA A 145 -4.29 -17.63 3.22
C ALA A 145 -3.70 -18.89 2.56
N ILE A 146 -3.17 -18.78 1.35
CA ILE A 146 -2.50 -19.88 0.63
C ILE A 146 -1.30 -20.37 1.44
N GLU A 147 -0.47 -19.47 1.94
CA GLU A 147 0.72 -19.83 2.70
C GLU A 147 0.38 -20.46 4.05
N ARG A 148 -0.68 -20.02 4.71
CA ARG A 148 -1.19 -20.67 5.92
C ARG A 148 -1.57 -22.12 5.65
N ILE A 149 -2.26 -22.39 4.53
CA ILE A 149 -2.65 -23.74 4.13
C ILE A 149 -1.42 -24.59 3.80
N ALA A 150 -0.47 -24.04 3.04
CA ALA A 150 0.77 -24.73 2.67
C ALA A 150 1.61 -25.09 3.90
N LEU A 151 1.77 -24.15 4.83
CA LEU A 151 2.50 -24.35 6.09
C LEU A 151 1.82 -25.43 6.94
N ASP A 152 0.50 -25.34 7.11
CA ASP A 152 -0.26 -26.30 7.92
C ASP A 152 -0.11 -27.73 7.39
N LYS A 153 -0.28 -27.89 6.08
CA LYS A 153 -0.07 -29.15 5.36
C LYS A 153 1.35 -29.66 5.55
N TYR A 154 2.35 -28.82 5.30
CA TYR A 154 3.77 -29.19 5.38
C TYR A 154 4.14 -29.74 6.77
N TYR A 155 3.84 -28.99 7.83
CA TYR A 155 4.18 -29.40 9.19
C TYR A 155 3.36 -30.61 9.65
N THR A 156 2.10 -30.73 9.22
CA THR A 156 1.26 -31.90 9.53
C THR A 156 1.81 -33.17 8.89
N THR A 157 2.26 -33.12 7.63
CA THR A 157 2.92 -34.27 6.97
C THR A 157 4.20 -34.67 7.71
N LEU A 158 5.08 -33.71 8.02
CA LEU A 158 6.32 -34.00 8.76
C LEU A 158 6.06 -34.61 10.14
N GLN A 159 5.00 -34.16 10.83
CA GLN A 159 4.61 -34.70 12.12
C GLN A 159 4.09 -36.14 12.02
N GLN A 160 3.39 -36.48 10.92
CA GLN A 160 2.88 -37.84 10.67
C GLN A 160 3.99 -38.83 10.26
N GLU A 161 4.98 -38.35 9.52
CA GLU A 161 6.09 -39.18 9.02
C GLU A 161 7.24 -39.32 10.04
N GLY A 162 7.38 -38.32 10.92
CA GLY A 162 8.45 -38.26 11.93
C GLY A 162 8.32 -39.34 13.01
N LYS A 163 9.46 -39.90 13.41
CA LYS A 163 9.55 -40.94 14.45
C LYS A 163 10.40 -40.55 15.67
N ASP A 164 11.18 -39.49 15.55
CA ASP A 164 12.07 -39.00 16.61
C ASP A 164 11.33 -37.99 17.51
N PRO A 165 11.14 -38.27 18.82
CA PRO A 165 10.43 -37.37 19.72
C PRO A 165 11.08 -35.99 19.86
N ALA A 166 12.42 -35.91 19.86
CA ALA A 166 13.12 -34.64 19.99
C ALA A 166 12.93 -33.77 18.74
N GLY A 167 13.07 -34.37 17.55
CA GLY A 167 12.77 -33.73 16.28
C GLY A 167 11.32 -33.27 16.16
N LEU A 168 10.36 -34.06 16.65
CA LEU A 168 8.94 -33.69 16.65
C LEU A 168 8.65 -32.51 17.60
N ALA A 169 9.30 -32.45 18.77
CA ALA A 169 9.18 -31.31 19.68
C ALA A 169 9.74 -30.03 19.06
N ALA A 170 10.95 -30.10 18.49
CA ALA A 170 11.55 -28.97 17.77
C ALA A 170 10.70 -28.52 16.57
N LEU A 171 10.12 -29.48 15.83
CA LEU A 171 9.22 -29.21 14.71
C LEU A 171 7.97 -28.44 15.16
N ALA A 172 7.40 -28.79 16.31
CA ALA A 172 6.24 -28.11 16.88
C ALA A 172 6.56 -26.66 17.27
N GLU A 173 7.72 -26.41 17.88
CA GLU A 173 8.19 -25.05 18.19
C GLU A 173 8.40 -24.22 16.91
N TRP A 174 9.02 -24.81 15.89
CA TRP A 174 9.21 -24.16 14.60
C TRP A 174 7.90 -23.84 13.90
N ARG A 175 6.92 -24.76 13.93
CA ARG A 175 5.57 -24.52 13.41
C ARG A 175 4.93 -23.33 14.12
N ALA A 176 4.93 -23.33 15.45
CA ALA A 176 4.35 -22.26 16.26
C ALA A 176 4.99 -20.90 15.94
N PHE A 177 6.32 -20.85 15.84
CA PHE A 177 7.04 -19.64 15.45
C PHE A 177 6.59 -19.12 14.08
N ARG A 178 6.57 -19.99 13.04
CA ARG A 178 6.16 -19.59 11.69
C ARG A 178 4.69 -19.21 11.58
N THR A 179 3.82 -19.89 12.33
CA THR A 179 2.40 -19.53 12.42
C THR A 179 2.23 -18.14 13.01
N ASN A 180 2.98 -17.78 14.06
CA ASN A 180 2.90 -16.45 14.66
C ASN A 180 3.43 -15.34 13.72
N GLU A 181 4.50 -15.59 12.96
CA GLU A 181 4.96 -14.66 11.92
C GLU A 181 3.87 -14.42 10.86
N LEU A 182 3.21 -15.49 10.38
CA LEU A 182 2.11 -15.40 9.42
C LEU A 182 0.91 -14.62 9.97
N VAL A 183 0.54 -14.83 11.24
CA VAL A 183 -0.56 -14.09 11.88
C VAL A 183 -0.23 -12.60 11.96
N THR A 184 1.01 -12.26 12.32
CA THR A 184 1.46 -10.87 12.40
C THR A 184 1.41 -10.20 11.03
N HIS A 185 1.87 -10.89 9.98
CA HIS A 185 1.78 -10.41 8.60
C HIS A 185 0.34 -10.26 8.11
N ASP A 186 -0.54 -11.24 8.34
CA ASP A 186 -1.96 -11.17 7.96
C ASP A 186 -2.65 -9.97 8.62
N GLN A 187 -2.36 -9.72 9.90
CA GLN A 187 -2.88 -8.56 10.61
C GLN A 187 -2.37 -7.24 10.01
N ALA A 188 -1.08 -7.15 9.67
CA ALA A 188 -0.52 -5.96 9.02
C ALA A 188 -1.18 -5.68 7.65
N ILE A 189 -1.40 -6.72 6.85
CA ILE A 189 -2.11 -6.62 5.55
C ILE A 189 -3.54 -6.11 5.75
N ARG A 190 -4.30 -6.67 6.69
CA ARG A 190 -5.68 -6.24 6.99
C ARG A 190 -5.75 -4.80 7.47
N ASN A 191 -4.87 -4.44 8.40
CA ASN A 191 -4.76 -3.07 8.90
C ASN A 191 -4.46 -2.11 7.75
N TYR A 192 -3.60 -2.53 6.81
CA TYR A 192 -3.27 -1.70 5.67
C TYR A 192 -4.44 -1.47 4.71
N VAL A 193 -5.26 -2.50 4.45
CA VAL A 193 -6.52 -2.34 3.68
C VAL A 193 -7.44 -1.33 4.36
N VAL A 194 -7.59 -1.40 5.69
CA VAL A 194 -8.41 -0.45 6.45
C VAL A 194 -7.86 0.97 6.32
N VAL A 195 -6.55 1.16 6.38
CA VAL A 195 -5.89 2.45 6.17
C VAL A 195 -6.21 3.01 4.78
N LEU A 196 -6.04 2.22 3.72
CA LEU A 196 -6.36 2.65 2.35
C LEU A 196 -7.83 3.03 2.17
N LYS A 197 -8.76 2.23 2.71
CA LYS A 197 -10.19 2.54 2.67
C LYS A 197 -10.51 3.82 3.45
N THR A 198 -9.87 4.01 4.60
CA THR A 198 -9.98 5.25 5.39
C THR A 198 -9.45 6.46 4.62
N ILE A 199 -8.37 6.27 3.85
CA ILE A 199 -7.82 7.33 2.99
C ILE A 199 -8.81 7.75 1.91
N GLY A 200 -9.37 6.79 1.18
CA GLY A 200 -10.39 7.08 0.16
C GLY A 200 -11.62 7.77 0.76
N GLN A 201 -12.14 7.27 1.87
CA GLN A 201 -13.30 7.88 2.56
C GLN A 201 -13.00 9.30 3.07
N GLY A 202 -11.82 9.52 3.65
CA GLY A 202 -11.38 10.84 4.11
C GLY A 202 -11.33 11.84 2.95
N HIS A 203 -10.74 11.43 1.83
CA HIS A 203 -10.68 12.28 0.64
C HIS A 203 -12.07 12.58 0.04
N GLN A 204 -12.97 11.59 -0.01
CA GLN A 204 -14.34 11.80 -0.47
C GLN A 204 -15.07 12.82 0.40
N LYS A 205 -14.88 12.75 1.72
CA LYS A 205 -15.46 13.74 2.65
C LYS A 205 -14.90 15.14 2.40
N LEU A 206 -13.59 15.27 2.18
CA LEU A 206 -12.98 16.55 1.79
C LEU A 206 -13.61 17.11 0.52
N TYR A 207 -13.80 16.27 -0.50
CA TYR A 207 -14.47 16.64 -1.73
C TYR A 207 -15.89 17.15 -1.48
N GLU A 208 -16.70 16.45 -0.69
CA GLU A 208 -18.08 16.84 -0.38
C GLU A 208 -18.16 18.17 0.38
N THR A 209 -17.20 18.44 1.28
CA THR A 209 -17.18 19.67 2.10
C THR A 209 -16.41 20.83 1.48
N ARG A 210 -15.79 20.66 0.32
CA ARG A 210 -14.85 21.64 -0.27
C ARG A 210 -15.47 23.04 -0.50
N ALA A 211 -16.73 23.14 -0.88
CA ALA A 211 -17.35 24.45 -1.10
C ALA A 211 -17.53 25.29 0.19
N GLN A 212 -17.31 24.68 1.36
CA GLN A 212 -17.41 25.34 2.67
C GLN A 212 -16.05 25.84 3.19
N LEU A 213 -14.98 25.71 2.39
CA LEU A 213 -13.57 25.96 2.72
C LEU A 213 -13.23 27.39 3.17
N SER A 214 -14.12 28.36 2.97
CA SER A 214 -13.90 29.77 3.31
C SER A 214 -13.89 30.08 4.82
N LYS A 215 -14.19 29.11 5.68
CA LYS A 215 -14.25 29.26 7.14
C LYS A 215 -13.06 28.58 7.81
N ALA A 216 -12.44 29.22 8.80
CA ALA A 216 -11.30 28.70 9.58
C ALA A 216 -11.57 27.30 10.19
N GLU A 217 -12.84 26.96 10.41
CA GLU A 217 -13.27 25.62 10.86
C GLU A 217 -12.93 24.51 9.85
N VAL A 218 -12.92 24.81 8.55
CA VAL A 218 -12.63 23.83 7.49
C VAL A 218 -11.12 23.62 7.30
N GLU A 219 -10.29 24.64 7.54
CA GLU A 219 -8.83 24.46 7.59
C GLU A 219 -8.43 23.50 8.71
N ALA A 220 -9.04 23.66 9.90
CA ALA A 220 -8.87 22.73 11.01
C ALA A 220 -9.40 21.32 10.67
N ASP A 221 -10.48 21.21 9.89
CA ASP A 221 -10.97 19.92 9.38
C ASP A 221 -9.99 19.28 8.40
N ILE A 222 -9.50 20.01 7.39
CA ILE A 222 -8.51 19.49 6.43
C ILE A 222 -7.24 19.09 7.16
N GLN A 223 -6.72 19.94 8.03
CA GLN A 223 -5.50 19.63 8.77
C GLN A 223 -5.69 18.40 9.66
N ARG A 224 -6.86 18.26 10.30
CA ARG A 224 -7.24 17.05 11.04
C ARG A 224 -7.36 15.83 10.14
N TYR A 225 -7.97 15.93 8.96
CA TYR A 225 -8.05 14.80 8.02
C TYR A 225 -6.67 14.45 7.47
N ALA A 226 -5.89 15.40 6.99
CA ALA A 226 -4.51 15.20 6.53
C ALA A 226 -3.63 14.59 7.62
N ASN A 227 -3.75 15.04 8.87
CA ASN A 227 -3.05 14.43 10.01
C ASN A 227 -3.52 13.00 10.26
N ARG A 228 -4.83 12.73 10.24
CA ARG A 228 -5.36 11.36 10.37
C ARG A 228 -4.92 10.45 9.22
N LEU A 229 -4.80 10.98 8.02
CA LEU A 229 -4.33 10.26 6.84
C LEU A 229 -2.83 9.97 6.95
N LYS A 230 -2.05 10.94 7.44
CA LYS A 230 -0.63 10.79 7.76
C LYS A 230 -0.40 9.82 8.92
N GLU A 231 -1.23 9.85 9.95
CA GLU A 231 -1.23 8.89 11.07
C GLU A 231 -1.59 7.49 10.58
N ALA A 232 -2.64 7.35 9.76
CA ALA A 232 -3.02 6.10 9.16
C ALA A 232 -1.88 5.53 8.30
N PHE A 233 -1.21 6.38 7.52
CA PHE A 233 -0.02 6.01 6.76
C PHE A 233 1.20 5.67 7.65
N ASN A 234 1.42 6.42 8.74
CA ASN A 234 2.52 6.17 9.68
C ASN A 234 2.28 4.93 10.56
N ALA A 235 1.03 4.56 10.82
CA ALA A 235 0.70 3.28 11.45
C ALA A 235 1.18 2.11 10.57
N VAL A 236 1.16 2.30 9.25
CA VAL A 236 1.77 1.37 8.28
C VAL A 236 3.29 1.49 8.23
N LYS A 237 3.92 2.46 8.91
CA LYS A 237 5.38 2.64 9.04
C LYS A 237 5.92 2.10 10.39
N GLY A 238 5.05 1.82 11.38
CA GLY A 238 5.41 1.22 12.69
C GLY A 238 4.98 -0.23 12.97
N LEU A 239 4.21 -0.89 12.08
CA LEU A 239 3.93 -2.34 11.99
C LEU A 239 5.05 -3.19 11.36
#